data_AF-A0A6B8M813-F1
#
_entry.id   AF-A0A6B8M813-F1
#
_cell.length_a   1.000
_cell.length_b   1.000
_cell.length_c   1.000
_cell.angle_alpha   90.00
_cell.angle_beta   90.00
_cell.angle_gamma   90.00
#
_symmetry.space_group_name_H-M   'P 1'
#
loop_
_entity.id
_entity.type
_entity.pdbx_description
1 polymer ?
#
loop_
_entity_poly.entity_id
_entity_poly.type
_entity_poly.pdbx_seq_one_letter_code
_entity_poly.pdbx_strand_id
1 'polypeptide(L)' 'MAAVPTSDQLSLIRSVTPSATPSEAEIEAWRELSRDEQLRRMRSALSSAEAATPCDASMKEIWAEIEAAASPRE' A
#
# COMPACT_ATOMS: atom_id res chain seq x y z
N MET A 1 -21.75 6.39 -0.69
CA MET A 1 -20.88 7.03 0.33
C MET A 1 -19.97 5.94 0.87
N ALA A 2 -18.65 6.04 0.67
CA ALA A 2 -17.72 5.10 1.30
C ALA A 2 -17.68 5.40 2.81
N ALA A 3 -17.71 4.36 3.64
CA ALA A 3 -17.63 4.51 5.09
C ALA A 3 -16.24 5.04 5.48
N VAL A 4 -16.21 6.11 6.29
CA VAL A 4 -14.95 6.61 6.87
C VAL A 4 -14.49 5.59 7.92
N PRO A 5 -13.25 5.08 7.85
CA PRO A 5 -12.75 4.14 8.83
C PRO A 5 -12.73 4.77 10.22
N THR A 6 -13.13 4.00 11.23
CA THR A 6 -13.09 4.44 12.63
C THR A 6 -11.65 4.53 13.15
N SER A 7 -11.45 5.28 14.24
CA SER A 7 -10.12 5.49 14.83
C SER A 7 -9.39 4.18 15.11
N ASP A 8 -10.08 3.14 15.60
CA ASP A 8 -9.49 1.83 15.86
C ASP A 8 -8.98 1.11 14.60
N GLN A 9 -9.65 1.30 13.46
CA GLN A 9 -9.19 0.73 12.19
C GLN A 9 -7.93 1.44 11.66
N LEU A 10 -7.83 2.76 11.87
CA LEU A 10 -6.62 3.51 11.52
C LEU A 10 -5.42 3.09 12.38
N SER A 11 -5.65 2.80 13.66
CA SER A 11 -4.64 2.25 14.56
C SER A 11 -4.07 0.92 14.05
N LEU A 12 -4.96 0.02 13.60
CA LEU A 12 -4.58 -1.29 13.09
C LEU A 12 -3.74 -1.17 11.81
N ILE A 13 -4.14 -0.30 10.87
CA ILE A 13 -3.41 -0.06 9.61
C ILE A 13 -2.00 0.50 9.88
N ARG A 14 -1.84 1.36 10.90
CA ARG A 14 -0.52 1.88 11.32
C ARG A 14 0.37 0.84 11.98
N SER A 15 -0.19 -0.27 12.48
CA SER A 15 0.55 -1.31 13.20
C SER A 15 1.08 -2.44 12.30
N VAL A 16 0.71 -2.46 11.01
CA VAL A 16 1.20 -3.43 10.04
C VAL A 16 2.61 -3.03 9.59
N THR A 17 3.58 -3.96 9.62
CA THR A 17 4.94 -3.71 9.12
C THR A 17 5.23 -4.47 7.82
N PRO A 18 5.80 -3.81 6.79
CA PRO A 18 6.09 -2.37 6.76
C PRO A 18 4.80 -1.55 6.72
N SER A 19 4.83 -0.37 7.35
CA SER A 19 3.67 0.54 7.39
C SER A 19 3.25 0.88 5.97
N ALA A 20 2.06 0.42 5.59
CA ALA A 20 1.40 0.83 4.35
C ALA A 20 0.79 2.25 4.47
N THR A 21 0.85 2.86 5.66
CA THR A 21 0.41 4.25 5.88
C THR A 21 1.56 5.19 5.50
N PRO A 22 1.35 6.13 4.54
CA PRO A 22 2.31 7.17 4.25
C PRO A 22 2.57 8.06 5.47
N SER A 23 3.81 8.51 5.64
CA SER A 23 4.19 9.52 6.61
C SER A 23 3.61 10.90 6.25
N GLU A 24 3.53 11.80 7.23
CA GLU A 24 3.08 13.18 7.00
C GLU A 24 3.98 13.91 5.99
N ALA A 25 5.29 13.65 6.03
CA ALA A 25 6.24 14.23 5.07
C ALA A 25 5.96 13.75 3.63
N GLU A 26 5.62 12.48 3.45
CA GLU A 26 5.25 11.95 2.13
C GLU A 26 3.92 12.52 1.64
N ILE A 27 2.95 12.72 2.55
CA ILE A 27 1.67 13.35 2.22
C ILE A 27 1.88 14.79 1.76
N GLU A 28 2.73 15.55 2.46
CA GLU A 28 2.98 16.95 2.09
C GLU A 28 3.76 17.05 0.79
N ALA A 29 4.80 16.24 0.61
CA ALA A 29 5.52 16.15 -0.66
C ALA A 29 4.61 15.78 -1.83
N TRP A 30 3.58 14.95 -1.60
CA TRP A 30 2.57 14.65 -2.61
C TRP A 30 1.65 15.83 -2.92
N ARG A 31 1.27 16.62 -1.92
CA ARG A 31 0.42 17.81 -2.07
C ARG A 31 1.11 18.94 -2.82
N GLU A 32 2.43 19.07 -2.67
CA GLU A 32 3.24 20.05 -3.41
C GLU A 32 3.33 19.74 -4.92
N LEU A 33 3.03 18.51 -5.34
CA LEU A 33 3.01 18.15 -6.75
C LEU A 33 1.85 18.85 -7.48
N SER A 34 2.10 19.23 -8.75
CA SER A 34 1.04 19.68 -9.63
C SER A 34 -0.01 18.59 -9.83
N ARG A 35 -1.25 19.00 -10.12
CA ARG A 35 -2.35 18.05 -10.34
C ARG A 35 -2.04 17.04 -11.47
N ASP A 36 -1.41 17.51 -12.54
CA ASP A 36 -1.02 16.66 -13.67
C ASP A 36 0.03 15.63 -13.27
N GLU A 37 0.99 16.00 -12.41
CA GLU A 37 2.01 15.09 -11.93
C GLU A 37 1.44 14.02 -10.99
N GLN A 38 0.52 14.41 -10.09
CA GLN A 38 -0.22 13.45 -9.26
C GLN A 38 -0.97 12.43 -10.13
N LEU A 39 -1.71 12.92 -11.14
CA LEU A 39 -2.47 12.06 -12.06
C LEU A 39 -1.54 11.16 -12.90
N ARG A 40 -0.41 11.68 -13.37
CA ARG A 40 0.58 10.90 -14.12
C ARG A 40 1.12 9.75 -13.29
N ARG A 41 1.50 10.01 -12.04
CA ARG A 41 2.00 8.99 -11.10
C ARG A 41 0.93 7.95 -10.78
N MET A 42 -0.30 8.36 -10.49
CA MET A 42 -1.41 7.43 -10.24
C MET A 42 -1.70 6.55 -11.46
N ARG A 43 -1.78 7.14 -12.67
CA ARG A 43 -1.97 6.36 -13.90
C ARG A 43 -0.85 5.36 -14.11
N SER A 44 0.40 5.78 -13.92
CA SER A 44 1.56 4.90 -14.04
C SER A 44 1.46 3.71 -13.10
N ALA A 45 1.16 3.95 -11.82
CA ALA A 45 1.04 2.89 -10.81
C ALA A 45 -0.09 1.90 -11.15
N LEU A 46 -1.24 2.41 -11.57
CA LEU A 46 -2.41 1.57 -11.91
C LEU A 46 -2.31 0.91 -13.30
N SER A 47 -1.42 1.39 -14.16
CA SER A 47 -1.20 0.82 -15.50
C SER A 47 -0.22 -0.34 -15.51
N SER A 48 0.42 -0.66 -14.37
CA SER A 48 1.31 -1.82 -14.30
C SER A 48 0.52 -3.11 -14.47
N ALA A 49 0.86 -3.91 -15.48
CA ALA A 49 0.25 -5.21 -15.72
C ALA A 49 0.43 -6.17 -14.53
N GLU A 50 1.54 -6.03 -13.81
CA GLU A 50 1.83 -6.79 -12.59
C GLU A 50 0.82 -6.48 -11.47
N ALA A 51 0.35 -5.24 -11.38
CA ALA A 51 -0.66 -4.82 -10.39
C ALA A 51 -2.09 -5.28 -10.74
N ALA A 52 -2.33 -5.77 -11.97
CA ALA A 52 -3.64 -6.18 -12.46
C ALA A 52 -3.72 -7.66 -12.87
N THR A 53 -2.65 -8.44 -12.64
CA THR A 53 -2.60 -9.86 -12.99
C THR A 53 -3.40 -10.67 -11.97
N PRO A 54 -4.42 -11.45 -12.39
CA PRO A 54 -5.12 -12.35 -11.49
C PRO A 54 -4.13 -13.34 -10.86
N CYS A 55 -4.25 -13.53 -9.56
CA CYS A 55 -3.41 -14.41 -8.77
C CYS A 55 -4.33 -15.40 -8.04
N ASP A 56 -4.01 -16.69 -8.14
CA ASP A 56 -4.73 -17.75 -7.42
C ASP A 56 -4.29 -17.87 -5.95
N ALA A 57 -3.28 -17.12 -5.53
CA ALA A 57 -2.82 -17.14 -4.15
C ALA A 57 -3.93 -16.60 -3.23
N SER A 58 -4.29 -17.42 -2.26
CA SER A 58 -5.09 -16.99 -1.13
C SER A 58 -4.30 -15.99 -0.28
N MET A 59 -5.02 -15.14 0.46
CA MET A 59 -4.40 -14.23 1.43
C MET A 59 -3.48 -14.96 2.43
N LYS A 60 -3.80 -16.22 2.77
CA LYS A 60 -2.98 -17.05 3.65
C LYS A 60 -1.62 -17.38 3.03
N GLU A 61 -1.61 -17.72 1.74
CA GLU A 61 -0.36 -18.03 1.01
C GLU A 61 0.50 -16.78 0.84
N ILE A 62 -0.13 -15.64 0.53
CA ILE A 62 0.56 -14.35 0.44
C ILE A 62 1.25 -13.99 1.77
N TRP A 63 0.56 -14.15 2.90
CA TRP A 63 1.16 -13.88 4.21
C TRP A 63 2.32 -14.84 4.54
N ALA A 64 2.17 -16.13 4.24
CA ALA A 64 3.23 -17.11 4.45
C ALA A 64 4.50 -16.77 3.65
N GLU A 65 4.34 -16.27 2.41
CA GLU A 65 5.46 -15.84 1.58
C GLU A 65 6.15 -14.59 2.15
N ILE A 66 5.38 -13.59 2.59
CA ILE A 66 5.91 -12.37 3.22
C ILE A 66 6.71 -12.72 4.49
N GLU A 67 6.17 -13.58 5.35
CA GLU A 67 6.84 -14.02 6.58
C GLU A 67 8.14 -14.79 6.28
N ALA A 68 8.12 -15.67 5.27
CA ALA A 68 9.31 -16.39 4.83
C ALA A 68 10.39 -15.45 4.28
N ALA A 69 10.00 -14.41 3.53
CA ALA A 69 10.92 -13.41 2.98
C ALA A 69 11.47 -12.44 4.05
N ALA A 70 10.70 -12.19 5.11
CA ALA A 70 11.11 -11.35 6.25
C ALA A 70 12.03 -12.09 7.24
N SER A 71 12.11 -13.43 7.17
CA SER A 71 13.00 -14.22 7.99
C SER A 71 14.46 -14.04 7.51
N PRO A 72 15.40 -13.60 8.37
CA PRO A 72 16.80 -13.46 7.97
C PRO A 72 17.36 -14.84 7.56
N ARG A 73 18.02 -14.91 6.40
CA ARG A 73 18.80 -16.09 6.02
C ARG A 73 19.93 -16.27 7.04
N GLU A 74 19.87 -17.36 7.80
CA GLU A 74 20.97 -17.82 8.67
C GLU A 74 22.23 -18.13 7.85
#